data_AF-A0A0S9C0E4-F1
#
_entry.id   AF-A0A0S9C0E4-F1
#
_cell.length_a   1.000
_cell.length_b   1.000
_cell.length_c   1.000
_cell.angle_alpha   90.00
_cell.angle_beta   90.00
_cell.angle_gamma   90.00
#
_symmetry.space_group_name_H-M   'P 1'
#
loop_
_entity.id
_entity.type
_entity.pdbx_description
1 polymer ?
#
loop_
_entity_poly.entity_id
_entity_poly.type
_entity_poly.pdbx_seq_one_letter_code
_entity_poly.pdbx_strand_id
1 'polypeptide(L)'
;MMVAMNIVEFLEARIAEEEAAIRDGMFVVGMSDFPDDGSDAKGSLGERMQEECAQKRAIIASWKQAAADEGIEDPADAEGTVAVARRAMLTILAGSYREHPDYDPGWSPDLPTDVPAE
;
A
#
# COMPACT_ATOMS: atom_id res chain seq x y z
N MET A 1 -3.85 23.71 -14.57
CA MET A 1 -3.55 22.28 -14.69
C MET A 1 -3.87 21.65 -13.36
N MET A 2 -4.89 20.77 -13.28
CA MET A 2 -5.01 19.89 -12.12
C MET A 2 -3.83 18.92 -12.23
N VAL A 3 -2.88 19.00 -11.29
CA VAL A 3 -1.84 17.97 -11.15
C VAL A 3 -2.61 16.70 -10.79
N ALA A 4 -2.57 15.69 -11.66
CA ALA A 4 -3.14 14.40 -11.34
C ALA A 4 -2.41 13.87 -10.10
N MET A 5 -3.16 13.47 -9.07
CA MET A 5 -2.57 12.91 -7.85
C MET A 5 -1.73 11.70 -8.24
N ASN A 6 -0.46 11.64 -7.80
CA ASN A 6 0.40 10.50 -8.10
C ASN A 6 0.14 9.32 -7.15
N ILE A 7 0.63 8.13 -7.50
CA ILE A 7 0.41 6.90 -6.73
C ILE A 7 0.96 6.99 -5.29
N VAL A 8 2.04 7.74 -5.07
CA VAL A 8 2.63 7.93 -3.73
C VAL A 8 1.72 8.80 -2.87
N GLU A 9 1.24 9.92 -3.41
CA GLU A 9 0.30 10.81 -2.73
C GLU A 9 -1.01 10.08 -2.38
N PHE A 10 -1.54 9.29 -3.32
CA PHE A 10 -2.71 8.44 -3.10
C PHE A 10 -2.47 7.47 -1.94
N LEU A 11 -1.37 6.73 -1.96
CA LEU A 11 -1.06 5.76 -0.91
C LEU A 11 -0.88 6.43 0.45
N GLU A 12 -0.21 7.59 0.52
CA GLU A 12 -0.02 8.32 1.77
C GLU A 12 -1.34 8.81 2.36
N ALA A 13 -2.28 9.26 1.52
CA ALA A 13 -3.62 9.67 1.94
C ALA A 13 -4.43 8.48 2.48
N ARG A 14 -4.42 7.36 1.75
CA ARG A 14 -5.18 6.16 2.16
C ARG A 14 -4.64 5.51 3.43
N ILE A 15 -3.31 5.48 3.60
CA ILE A 15 -2.70 5.00 4.85
C ILE A 15 -3.04 5.93 6.01
N ALA A 16 -3.07 7.25 5.81
CA ALA A 16 -3.47 8.19 6.86
C ALA A 16 -4.94 7.98 7.31
N GLU A 17 -5.83 7.64 6.37
CA GLU A 17 -7.21 7.28 6.68
C GLU A 17 -7.33 5.96 7.44
N GLU A 18 -6.57 4.93 7.06
CA GLU A 18 -6.49 3.67 7.81
C GLU A 18 -5.99 3.92 9.24
N GLU A 19 -4.90 4.67 9.40
CA GLU A 19 -4.33 5.04 10.71
C GLU A 19 -5.33 5.79 11.59
N ALA A 20 -6.14 6.69 11.00
CA ALA A 20 -7.20 7.39 11.70
C ALA A 20 -8.34 6.45 12.12
N ALA A 21 -8.81 5.59 11.21
CA ALA A 21 -9.85 4.62 11.50
C ALA A 21 -9.44 3.64 12.61
N ILE A 22 -8.18 3.17 12.60
CA ILE A 22 -7.63 2.33 13.66
C ILE A 22 -7.60 3.07 15.00
N ARG A 23 -7.20 4.34 15.01
CA ARG A 23 -7.18 5.17 16.23
C ARG A 23 -8.58 5.40 16.80
N ASP A 24 -9.57 5.53 15.92
CA ASP A 24 -10.98 5.72 16.29
C ASP A 24 -11.69 4.39 16.62
N GLY A 25 -10.97 3.26 16.56
CA GLY A 25 -11.52 1.93 16.83
C GLY A 25 -12.48 1.42 15.76
N MET A 26 -12.51 2.05 14.58
CA MET A 26 -13.33 1.66 13.45
C MET A 26 -12.56 0.64 12.60
N PHE A 27 -12.63 -0.63 13.00
CA PHE A 27 -12.09 -1.73 12.21
C PHE A 27 -13.14 -2.18 11.19
N VAL A 28 -12.95 -1.86 9.91
CA VAL A 28 -13.77 -2.42 8.82
C VAL A 28 -13.34 -3.87 8.61
N VAL A 29 -13.93 -4.78 9.39
CA VAL A 29 -13.67 -6.21 9.29
C VAL A 29 -14.60 -6.81 8.22
N GLY A 30 -14.04 -7.04 7.05
CA GLY A 30 -14.56 -7.97 6.05
C GLY A 30 -13.97 -9.37 6.24
N MET A 31 -13.95 -9.92 7.46
CA MET A 31 -13.61 -11.34 7.69
C MET A 31 -14.13 -11.79 9.05
N SER A 32 -15.16 -12.64 9.00
CA SER A 32 -15.79 -13.42 10.06
C SER A 32 -15.19 -13.32 11.47
N ASP A 33 -16.02 -12.91 12.42
CA ASP A 33 -15.89 -13.19 13.85
C ASP A 33 -15.40 -14.64 14.06
N PHE A 34 -14.16 -14.81 14.51
CA PHE A 34 -13.75 -16.03 15.18
C PHE A 34 -13.82 -15.78 16.69
N PRO A 35 -14.43 -16.70 17.46
CA PRO A 35 -14.61 -16.51 18.88
C PRO A 35 -13.25 -16.42 19.57
N ASP A 36 -13.18 -15.43 20.45
CA ASP A 36 -12.13 -15.17 21.42
C ASP A 36 -11.90 -16.41 22.30
N ASP A 37 -11.02 -17.31 21.86
CA ASP A 37 -10.45 -18.33 22.73
C ASP A 37 -9.15 -17.79 23.33
N GLY A 38 -9.24 -17.46 24.61
CA GLY A 38 -8.18 -16.90 25.42
C GLY A 38 -6.95 -17.80 25.40
N SER A 39 -5.92 -17.37 24.68
CA SER A 39 -4.55 -17.76 24.97
C SER A 39 -3.59 -16.64 24.58
N ASP A 40 -2.77 -16.29 25.57
CA ASP A 40 -1.67 -15.33 25.59
C ASP A 40 -0.72 -15.41 24.37
N ALA A 41 -1.12 -14.84 23.21
CA ALA A 41 -0.24 -14.79 22.04
C ALA A 41 -0.45 -13.60 21.08
N LYS A 42 -1.30 -12.62 21.39
CA LYS A 42 -1.81 -11.71 20.36
C LYS A 42 -1.76 -10.26 20.82
N GLY A 43 -0.88 -9.45 20.21
CA GLY A 43 -1.13 -8.02 20.11
C GLY A 43 -2.55 -7.81 19.58
N SER A 44 -3.26 -6.82 20.14
CA SER A 44 -4.63 -6.52 19.75
C SER A 44 -4.73 -6.34 18.23
N LEU A 45 -5.87 -6.66 17.62
CA LEU A 45 -6.07 -6.47 16.18
C LEU A 45 -5.64 -5.08 15.72
N GLY A 46 -5.91 -4.05 16.54
CA GLY A 46 -5.46 -2.68 16.28
C GLY A 46 -3.94 -2.50 16.26
N GLU A 47 -3.19 -3.17 17.14
CA GLU A 47 -1.72 -3.14 17.13
C GLU A 47 -1.18 -3.77 15.83
N ARG A 48 -1.74 -4.90 15.39
CA ARG A 48 -1.34 -5.53 14.12
C ARG A 48 -1.62 -4.63 12.91
N MET A 49 -2.77 -3.98 12.89
CA MET A 49 -3.12 -3.04 11.82
C MET A 49 -2.24 -1.78 11.84
N GLN A 50 -1.81 -1.30 13.01
CA GLN A 50 -0.82 -0.23 13.12
C GLN A 50 0.54 -0.66 12.59
N GLU A 51 0.98 -1.90 12.89
CA GLU A 51 2.21 -2.46 12.33
C GLU A 51 2.14 -2.56 10.80
N GLU A 52 1.02 -2.99 10.24
CA GLU A 52 0.80 -3.01 8.79
C GLU A 52 0.90 -1.60 8.19
N CYS A 53 0.26 -0.59 8.79
CA CYS A 53 0.39 0.80 8.34
C CYS A 53 1.85 1.27 8.39
N ALA A 54 2.59 0.94 9.45
CA ALA A 54 4.00 1.28 9.59
C ALA A 54 4.87 0.62 8.50
N GLN A 55 4.56 -0.63 8.11
CA GLN A 55 5.23 -1.31 7.01
C GLN A 55 4.92 -0.66 5.67
N LYS A 56 3.66 -0.31 5.39
CA LYS A 56 3.27 0.43 4.17
C LYS A 56 4.01 1.78 4.10
N ARG A 57 4.11 2.51 5.22
CA ARG A 57 4.91 3.76 5.32
C ARG A 57 6.39 3.52 5.03
N ALA A 58 6.97 2.44 5.53
CA ALA A 58 8.38 2.11 5.29
C ALA A 58 8.67 1.84 3.81
N ILE A 59 7.76 1.16 3.10
CA ILE A 59 7.87 0.93 1.65
C ILE A 59 7.87 2.27 0.90
N ILE A 60 6.93 3.17 1.24
CA ILE A 60 6.85 4.51 0.63
C ILE A 60 8.11 5.32 0.91
N ALA A 61 8.60 5.33 2.15
CA ALA A 61 9.82 6.03 2.52
C ALA A 61 11.04 5.48 1.77
N SER A 62 11.13 4.15 1.64
CA SER A 62 12.19 3.50 0.86
C SER A 62 12.14 3.88 -0.62
N TRP A 63 10.95 3.98 -1.22
CA TRP A 63 10.78 4.52 -2.57
C TRP A 63 11.25 5.97 -2.64
N LYS A 64 10.81 6.84 -1.72
CA LYS A 64 11.13 8.28 -1.74
C LYS A 64 12.62 8.53 -1.66
N GLN A 65 13.31 7.78 -0.80
CA GLN A 65 14.76 7.88 -0.66
C GLN A 65 15.46 7.49 -1.97
N ALA A 66 15.10 6.34 -2.56
CA ALA A 66 15.70 5.88 -3.80
C ALA A 66 15.40 6.82 -4.98
N ALA A 67 14.17 7.32 -5.06
CA ALA A 67 13.75 8.27 -6.08
C ALA A 67 14.57 9.58 -5.98
N ALA A 68 14.80 10.08 -4.77
CA ALA A 68 15.67 11.24 -4.55
C ALA A 68 17.13 10.99 -4.97
N ASP A 69 17.67 9.81 -4.67
CA ASP A 69 19.04 9.43 -5.04
C ASP A 69 19.21 9.27 -6.57
N GLU A 70 18.14 8.86 -7.26
CA GLU A 70 18.11 8.61 -8.71
C GLU A 70 17.57 9.80 -9.53
N GLY A 71 17.10 10.87 -8.86
CA GLY A 71 16.51 12.06 -9.51
C GLY A 71 15.15 11.81 -10.15
N ILE A 72 14.39 10.85 -9.64
CA ILE A 72 13.05 10.47 -10.13
C ILE A 72 12.00 11.29 -9.36
N GLU A 73 11.21 12.10 -10.07
CA GLU A 73 10.13 12.89 -9.47
C GLU A 73 8.78 12.16 -9.52
N ASP A 74 8.47 11.49 -10.64
CA ASP A 74 7.26 10.68 -10.81
C ASP A 74 7.60 9.17 -10.76
N PRO A 75 6.95 8.37 -9.90
CA PRO A 75 7.05 6.91 -9.93
C PRO A 75 6.82 6.29 -11.33
N ALA A 76 6.04 6.93 -12.20
CA ALA A 76 5.78 6.48 -13.56
C ALA A 76 7.03 6.54 -14.45
N ASP A 77 7.95 7.45 -14.17
CA ASP A 77 9.20 7.69 -14.91
C ASP A 77 10.35 6.76 -14.44
N ALA A 78 10.07 5.83 -13.53
CA ALA A 78 11.06 4.90 -13.01
C ALA A 78 11.60 3.96 -14.12
N GLU A 79 12.87 4.16 -14.50
CA GLU A 79 13.58 3.38 -15.51
C GLU A 79 14.66 2.46 -14.88
N GLY A 80 14.84 1.27 -15.45
CA GLY A 80 15.79 0.27 -14.94
C GLY A 80 15.18 -0.71 -13.93
N THR A 81 15.74 -1.92 -13.86
CA THR A 81 15.12 -3.08 -13.19
C THR A 81 14.75 -2.82 -11.73
N VAL A 82 15.61 -2.13 -10.98
CA VAL A 82 15.39 -1.86 -9.55
C VAL A 82 14.31 -0.79 -9.34
N ALA A 83 14.34 0.29 -10.12
CA ALA A 83 13.33 1.34 -10.05
C ALA A 83 11.95 0.81 -10.46
N VAL A 84 11.89 -0.03 -11.50
CA VAL A 84 10.66 -0.75 -11.91
C VAL A 84 10.16 -1.67 -10.80
N ALA A 85 11.03 -2.43 -10.14
CA ALA A 85 10.63 -3.29 -9.01
C ALA A 85 10.05 -2.47 -7.85
N ARG A 86 10.63 -1.30 -7.55
CA ARG A 86 10.09 -0.39 -6.53
C ARG A 86 8.75 0.21 -6.93
N ARG A 87 8.58 0.60 -8.20
CA ARG A 87 7.28 1.01 -8.75
C ARG A 87 6.24 -0.11 -8.64
N ALA A 88 6.62 -1.35 -8.94
CA ALA A 88 5.73 -2.50 -8.83
C ALA A 88 5.26 -2.75 -7.38
N MET A 89 6.11 -2.50 -6.39
CA MET A 89 5.68 -2.56 -4.98
C MET A 89 4.60 -1.51 -4.68
N LEU A 90 4.71 -0.29 -5.23
CA LEU A 90 3.69 0.75 -5.07
C LEU A 90 2.37 0.37 -5.78
N THR A 91 2.41 -0.20 -6.97
CA THR A 91 1.19 -0.63 -7.70
C THR A 91 0.47 -1.78 -6.99
N ILE A 92 1.22 -2.73 -6.43
CA ILE A 92 0.66 -3.81 -5.60
C ILE A 92 -0.02 -3.22 -4.35
N LEU A 93 0.63 -2.27 -3.66
CA LEU A 93 0.03 -1.57 -2.52
C LEU A 93 -1.23 -0.79 -2.93
N ALA A 94 -1.22 -0.11 -4.07
CA ALA A 94 -2.38 0.65 -4.55
C ALA A 94 -3.57 -0.27 -4.86
N GLY A 95 -3.30 -1.51 -5.29
CA GLY A 95 -4.32 -2.53 -5.56
C GLY A 95 -5.22 -2.85 -4.36
N SER A 96 -4.76 -2.69 -3.11
CA SER A 96 -5.63 -2.88 -1.93
C SER A 96 -6.72 -1.80 -1.80
N TYR A 97 -6.60 -0.70 -2.54
CA TYR A 97 -7.53 0.43 -2.53
C TYR A 97 -8.27 0.58 -3.86
N ARG A 98 -8.31 -0.46 -4.71
CA ARG A 98 -8.92 -0.42 -6.06
C ARG A 98 -10.39 0.02 -6.11
N GLU A 99 -11.10 -0.11 -4.99
CA GLU A 99 -12.53 0.25 -4.86
C GLU A 99 -12.70 1.73 -4.46
N HIS A 100 -11.61 2.44 -4.17
CA HIS A 100 -11.63 3.83 -3.80
C HIS A 100 -11.92 4.72 -5.04
N PRO A 101 -12.78 5.76 -4.96
CA PRO A 101 -13.09 6.62 -6.10
C PRO A 101 -11.88 7.34 -6.72
N ASP A 102 -10.89 7.67 -5.89
CA ASP A 102 -9.64 8.30 -6.34
C ASP A 102 -8.60 7.32 -6.91
N TYR A 103 -8.90 6.02 -6.98
CA TYR A 103 -7.99 5.03 -7.56
C TYR A 103 -7.88 5.22 -9.07
N ASP A 104 -6.66 5.35 -9.58
CA ASP A 104 -6.38 5.33 -11.03
C ASP A 104 -6.18 3.87 -11.50
N PRO A 105 -6.99 3.36 -12.46
CA PRO A 105 -6.79 2.05 -13.07
C PRO A 105 -5.41 1.84 -13.69
N GLY A 106 -4.72 2.92 -14.08
CA GLY A 106 -3.34 2.89 -14.56
C GLY A 106 -2.30 2.49 -13.50
N TRP A 107 -2.70 2.42 -12.23
CA TRP A 107 -1.88 1.86 -11.15
C TRP A 107 -2.08 0.36 -10.95
N SER A 108 -2.95 -0.28 -11.72
CA SER A 108 -3.09 -1.73 -11.67
C SER A 108 -1.80 -2.37 -12.17
N PRO A 109 -1.19 -3.32 -11.43
CA PRO A 109 -0.09 -4.09 -11.98
C PRO A 109 -0.59 -4.87 -13.20
N ASP A 110 0.11 -4.75 -14.33
CA ASP A 110 0.10 -5.80 -15.35
C ASP A 110 0.82 -7.00 -14.73
N LEU A 111 0.08 -7.83 -13.98
CA LEU A 111 0.63 -9.05 -13.43
C LEU A 111 1.00 -9.96 -14.61
N PRO A 112 2.23 -10.50 -14.66
CA PRO A 112 2.55 -11.55 -15.62
C PRO A 112 1.65 -12.75 -15.35
N THR A 113 0.63 -12.95 -16.17
CA THR A 113 -0.29 -14.11 -16.08
C THR A 113 0.35 -15.42 -16.53
N ASP A 114 1.58 -15.39 -17.06
CA ASP A 114 2.35 -16.59 -17.40
C ASP A 114 3.07 -17.14 -16.18
N VAL A 115 2.32 -17.83 -15.31
CA VAL A 115 2.91 -18.86 -14.46
C VAL A 115 3.09 -20.09 -15.35
N PRO A 116 4.31 -20.60 -15.58
CA PRO A 116 4.50 -21.84 -16.32
C PRO A 116 3.75 -22.95 -15.58
N ALA A 117 2.88 -23.68 -16.29
CA ALA A 117 2.28 -24.88 -15.74
C ALA A 117 3.41 -25.88 -15.42
N GLU A 118 3.50 -26.32 -14.17
CA GLU A 118 4.32 -27.47 -13.76
C GLU A 118 3.82 -28.77 -14.40
#